data_AF-A0A914E5P4-F1
#
_entry.id   AF-A0A914E5P4-F1
#
_cell.length_a   1.000
_cell.length_b   1.000
_cell.length_c   1.000
_cell.angle_alpha   90.00
_cell.angle_beta   90.00
_cell.angle_gamma   90.00
#
_symmetry.space_group_name_H-M   'P 1'
#
loop_
_entity.id
_entity.type
_entity.pdbx_description
1 polymer ?
#
loop_
_entity_poly.entity_id
_entity_poly.type
_entity_poly.pdbx_seq_one_letter_code
_entity_poly.pdbx_strand_id
1 'polypeptide(L)'
;MVGVILNTLATTYAMTIFAWTTQQATFYNSLANGINGFIAAAVNISYIAFKINKILSERLMILISLIFFLIFFIVTSPWPFYGDSITYQEPIDLTKNDTYTFSPGCDISYDWCSYTAPVNVWVYHVMFAVFIGLGTPLIAVNLDILFSRILGPIKQGTMHGVFLAVGDCINIFGPISVSLLYVISGPRWIWLAAMIIILCGTTTIVLLESEESELSEANHISSIKSSGTIVPGCNISTISTGTIILGCNISTISTIATA
;
A
#
# COMPACT_ATOMS: atom_id res chain seq x y z
N MET A 1 -7.13 -1.33 -4.37
CA MET A 1 -7.26 -2.80 -4.34
C MET A 1 -7.23 -3.37 -2.91
N VAL A 2 -6.22 -3.11 -2.09
CA VAL A 2 -6.13 -3.63 -0.68
C VAL A 2 -7.42 -3.38 0.13
N GLY A 3 -7.94 -2.14 0.12
CA GLY A 3 -9.19 -1.81 0.82
C GLY A 3 -10.41 -2.56 0.29
N VAL A 4 -10.45 -2.88 -1.01
CA VAL A 4 -11.55 -3.65 -1.62
C VAL A 4 -11.54 -5.09 -1.11
N ILE A 5 -10.37 -5.74 -1.13
CA ILE A 5 -10.21 -7.12 -0.63
C ILE A 5 -10.72 -7.23 0.79
N LEU A 6 -10.28 -6.33 1.67
CA LEU A 6 -10.62 -6.38 3.08
C LEU A 6 -12.09 -6.06 3.34
N ASN A 7 -12.65 -5.02 2.70
CA ASN A 7 -14.05 -4.67 2.92
C ASN A 7 -15.01 -5.71 2.35
N THR A 8 -14.69 -6.32 1.21
CA THR A 8 -15.51 -7.39 0.62
C THR A 8 -15.46 -8.65 1.48
N LEU A 9 -14.28 -9.01 2.00
CA LEU A 9 -14.12 -10.26 2.72
C LEU A 9 -14.35 -10.17 4.22
N ALA A 10 -14.31 -9.00 4.84
CA ALA A 10 -14.37 -8.87 6.30
C ALA A 10 -15.55 -9.62 6.92
N THR A 11 -16.75 -9.53 6.33
CA THR A 11 -17.94 -10.20 6.86
C THR A 11 -17.89 -11.71 6.60
N THR A 12 -17.58 -12.12 5.37
CA THR A 12 -17.49 -13.55 5.01
C THR A 12 -16.39 -14.27 5.79
N TYR A 13 -15.24 -13.62 5.95
CA TYR A 13 -14.10 -14.12 6.72
C TYR A 13 -14.47 -14.26 8.21
N ALA A 14 -15.11 -13.26 8.80
CA ALA A 14 -15.54 -13.34 10.20
C ALA A 14 -16.59 -14.44 10.44
N MET A 15 -17.54 -14.64 9.52
CA MET A 15 -18.53 -15.71 9.64
C MET A 15 -17.90 -17.10 9.51
N THR A 16 -16.97 -17.28 8.57
CA THR A 16 -16.38 -18.61 8.27
C THR A 16 -15.23 -19.00 9.18
N ILE A 17 -14.38 -18.06 9.61
CA ILE A 17 -13.19 -18.33 10.42
C ILE A 17 -13.46 -18.14 11.92
N PHE A 18 -14.24 -17.13 12.31
CA PHE A 18 -14.55 -16.86 13.72
C PHE A 18 -15.89 -17.44 14.17
N ALA A 19 -16.62 -18.13 13.27
CA ALA A 19 -17.95 -18.67 13.53
C ALA A 19 -18.91 -17.62 14.10
N TRP A 20 -18.82 -16.38 13.61
CA TRP A 20 -19.72 -15.30 14.01
C TRP A 20 -21.03 -15.33 13.24
N THR A 21 -22.11 -14.92 13.90
CA THR A 21 -23.38 -14.69 13.19
C THR A 21 -23.28 -13.47 12.28
N THR A 22 -24.12 -13.40 11.24
CA THR A 22 -24.13 -12.27 10.30
C THR A 22 -24.34 -10.93 11.01
N GLN A 23 -25.16 -10.91 12.06
CA GLN A 23 -25.42 -9.72 12.87
C GLN A 23 -24.18 -9.27 13.64
N GLN A 24 -23.48 -10.21 14.29
CA GLN A 24 -22.24 -9.93 15.03
C GLN A 24 -21.13 -9.46 14.08
N ALA A 25 -20.92 -10.19 12.97
CA ALA A 25 -19.90 -9.85 11.98
C ALA A 25 -20.11 -8.45 11.41
N THR A 26 -21.34 -8.10 11.03
CA THR A 26 -21.64 -6.78 10.48
C THR A 26 -21.46 -5.67 11.51
N PHE A 27 -21.87 -5.90 12.77
CA PHE A 27 -21.70 -4.92 13.85
C PHE A 27 -20.22 -4.62 14.12
N TYR A 28 -19.40 -5.66 14.31
CA TYR A 28 -17.96 -5.47 14.58
C TYR A 28 -17.22 -4.89 13.39
N ASN A 29 -17.56 -5.28 12.15
CA ASN A 29 -16.98 -4.67 10.96
C ASN A 29 -17.35 -3.20 10.82
N SER A 30 -18.59 -2.83 11.14
CA SER A 30 -19.03 -1.42 11.10
C SER A 30 -18.30 -0.59 12.17
N LEU A 31 -18.13 -1.15 13.38
CA LEU A 31 -17.39 -0.51 14.46
C LEU A 31 -15.90 -0.32 14.08
N ALA A 32 -15.26 -1.34 13.53
CA ALA A 32 -13.87 -1.29 13.10
C ALA A 32 -13.66 -0.25 11.99
N ASN A 33 -14.57 -0.17 11.02
CA ASN A 33 -14.54 0.87 9.99
C ASN A 33 -14.79 2.28 10.54
N GLY A 34 -15.63 2.42 11.58
CA GLY A 34 -15.77 3.68 12.32
C GLY A 34 -14.45 4.12 12.94
N ILE A 35 -13.76 3.21 13.63
CA ILE A 35 -12.43 3.48 14.24
C ILE A 35 -11.41 3.84 13.15
N ASN A 36 -11.40 3.14 12.02
CA ASN A 36 -10.56 3.48 10.87
C ASN A 36 -10.79 4.91 10.40
N GLY A 37 -12.05 5.35 10.31
CA GLY A 37 -12.41 6.72 9.95
C GLY A 37 -11.86 7.76 10.93
N PHE A 38 -11.97 7.50 12.24
CA PHE A 38 -11.40 8.39 13.27
C PHE A 38 -9.88 8.47 13.21
N ILE A 39 -9.19 7.33 13.09
CA ILE A 39 -7.73 7.28 12.96
C ILE A 39 -7.31 8.01 11.68
N ALA A 40 -8.02 7.78 10.57
CA ALA A 40 -7.71 8.42 9.31
C ALA A 40 -7.88 9.94 9.38
N ALA A 41 -8.94 10.43 10.02
CA ALA A 41 -9.11 11.85 10.26
C ALA A 41 -7.97 12.43 11.12
N ALA A 42 -7.58 11.74 12.20
CA ALA A 42 -6.48 12.16 13.06
C ALA A 42 -5.13 12.23 12.32
N VAL A 43 -4.84 11.25 11.45
CA VAL A 43 -3.64 11.25 10.60
C VAL A 43 -3.65 12.42 9.63
N ASN A 44 -4.77 12.67 8.95
CA ASN A 44 -4.91 13.79 8.02
C ASN A 44 -4.72 15.15 8.72
N ILE A 45 -5.33 15.34 9.89
CA ILE A 45 -5.16 16.55 10.70
C ILE A 45 -3.70 16.72 11.12
N SER A 46 -3.06 15.64 11.58
CA SER A 46 -1.65 15.64 11.97
C SER A 46 -0.74 16.00 10.79
N TYR A 47 -1.05 15.48 9.60
CA TYR A 47 -0.32 15.77 8.37
C TYR A 47 -0.27 17.27 8.05
N ILE A 48 -1.42 17.93 8.19
CA ILE A 48 -1.57 19.38 7.98
C ILE A 48 -0.88 20.17 9.09
N ALA A 49 -1.09 19.79 10.35
CA ALA A 49 -0.57 20.51 11.52
C ALA A 49 0.96 20.52 11.58
N PHE A 50 1.59 19.35 11.36
CA PHE A 50 3.05 19.20 11.44
C PHE A 50 3.77 19.49 10.12
N LYS A 51 3.03 19.77 9.03
CA LYS A 51 3.59 20.02 7.68
C LYS A 51 4.57 18.92 7.26
N ILE A 52 4.16 17.66 7.41
CA ILE A 52 5.02 16.47 7.23
C ILE A 52 5.67 16.42 5.83
N ASN A 53 4.98 16.94 4.81
CA ASN A 53 5.51 17.15 3.45
C ASN A 53 6.87 17.87 3.37
N LYS A 54 7.23 18.68 4.38
CA LYS A 54 8.51 19.39 4.41
C LYS A 54 9.65 18.57 5.01
N ILE A 55 9.31 17.54 5.78
CA ILE A 55 10.28 16.75 6.56
C ILE A 55 10.56 15.42 5.84
N LEU A 56 9.53 14.80 5.26
CA LEU A 56 9.61 13.52 4.58
C LEU A 56 9.14 13.67 3.13
N SER A 57 9.84 13.00 2.20
CA SER A 57 9.43 12.94 0.80
C SER A 57 8.13 12.16 0.65
N GLU A 58 7.29 12.56 -0.29
CA GLU A 58 6.00 11.91 -0.53
C GLU A 58 6.19 10.42 -0.89
N ARG A 59 7.25 10.11 -1.65
CA ARG A 59 7.61 8.74 -2.06
C ARG A 59 7.93 7.86 -0.85
N LEU A 60 8.74 8.36 0.09
CA LEU A 60 9.09 7.61 1.30
C LEU A 60 7.87 7.34 2.17
N MET A 61 6.94 8.30 2.28
CA MET A 61 5.69 8.11 3.03
C MET A 61 4.81 7.01 2.41
N ILE A 62 4.72 6.94 1.07
CA ILE A 62 4.03 5.84 0.38
C ILE A 62 4.72 4.51 0.68
N LEU A 63 6.06 4.44 0.60
CA LEU A 63 6.80 3.21 0.94
C LEU A 63 6.55 2.74 2.38
N ILE A 64 6.61 3.66 3.36
CA ILE A 64 6.33 3.34 4.77
C ILE A 64 4.92 2.74 4.92
N SER A 65 3.92 3.36 4.30
CA SER A 65 2.55 2.87 4.38
C SER A 65 2.35 1.51 3.68
N LEU A 66 3.06 1.24 2.57
CA LEU A 66 3.04 -0.08 1.94
C LEU A 66 3.67 -1.16 2.84
N ILE A 67 4.74 -0.84 3.57
CA ILE A 67 5.34 -1.73 4.57
C ILE A 67 4.34 -2.01 5.70
N PHE A 68 3.59 -1.01 6.16
CA PHE A 68 2.51 -1.20 7.13
C PHE A 68 1.42 -2.16 6.63
N PHE A 69 0.99 -2.04 5.37
CA PHE A 69 0.07 -3.00 4.78
C PHE A 69 0.67 -4.40 4.64
N LEU A 70 1.96 -4.49 4.29
CA LEU A 70 2.68 -5.77 4.19
C LEU A 70 2.68 -6.50 5.55
N ILE A 71 3.03 -5.78 6.63
CA ILE A 71 3.03 -6.33 8.00
C ILE A 71 1.63 -6.79 8.38
N PHE A 72 0.59 -6.01 8.08
CA PHE A 72 -0.79 -6.39 8.34
C PHE A 72 -1.17 -7.73 7.68
N PHE A 73 -0.86 -7.92 6.40
CA PHE A 73 -1.18 -9.17 5.69
C PHE A 73 -0.32 -10.35 6.16
N ILE A 74 0.93 -10.13 6.58
CA ILE A 74 1.78 -11.16 7.19
C ILE A 74 1.17 -11.63 8.51
N VAL A 75 0.80 -10.71 9.39
CA VAL A 75 0.29 -11.05 10.74
C VAL A 75 -1.09 -11.71 10.67
N THR A 76 -1.95 -11.24 9.78
CA THR A 76 -3.31 -11.78 9.61
C THR A 76 -3.38 -13.05 8.75
N SER A 77 -2.25 -13.46 8.14
CA SER A 77 -2.20 -14.71 7.39
C SER A 77 -2.48 -15.90 8.32
N PRO A 78 -3.30 -16.89 7.90
CA PRO A 78 -3.55 -18.10 8.67
C PRO A 78 -2.32 -19.01 8.65
N TRP A 79 -1.36 -18.72 9.51
CA TRP A 79 -0.16 -19.54 9.68
C TRP A 79 -0.50 -20.89 10.32
N PRO A 80 0.19 -21.97 9.94
CA PRO A 80 -0.09 -23.32 10.43
C PRO A 80 0.19 -23.50 11.94
N PHE A 81 0.79 -22.53 12.62
CA PHE A 81 1.11 -22.60 14.04
C PHE A 81 -0.03 -22.11 14.96
N TYR A 82 -1.10 -21.51 14.44
CA TYR A 82 -2.14 -20.89 15.27
C TYR A 82 -3.15 -21.88 15.89
N GLY A 83 -3.23 -23.13 15.40
CA GLY A 83 -4.11 -24.16 15.96
C GLY A 83 -4.68 -25.10 14.90
N ASP A 84 -5.34 -26.18 15.35
CA ASP A 84 -5.56 -27.38 14.53
C ASP A 84 -6.90 -27.45 13.79
N SER A 85 -7.85 -26.52 13.97
CA SER A 85 -9.05 -26.49 13.10
C SER A 85 -9.95 -25.26 13.28
N ILE A 86 -10.63 -24.89 12.21
CA ILE A 86 -11.77 -23.96 12.21
C ILE A 86 -13.07 -24.69 12.55
N THR A 87 -14.04 -23.97 13.12
CA THR A 87 -15.36 -24.52 13.43
C THR A 87 -16.16 -24.77 12.15
N TYR A 88 -16.58 -26.02 11.95
CA TYR A 88 -17.48 -26.37 10.86
C TYR A 88 -18.92 -26.01 11.18
N GLN A 89 -19.68 -25.74 10.12
CA GLN A 89 -21.10 -25.49 10.19
C GLN A 89 -21.85 -26.78 10.56
N GLU A 90 -22.46 -26.79 11.75
CA GLU A 90 -23.31 -27.89 12.23
C GLU A 90 -24.80 -27.57 12.02
N PRO A 91 -25.64 -28.58 11.68
CA PRO A 91 -27.08 -28.39 11.62
C PRO A 91 -27.63 -28.15 13.03
N ILE A 92 -28.32 -27.02 13.24
CA ILE A 92 -29.02 -26.71 14.48
C ILE A 92 -30.47 -27.14 14.29
N ASP A 93 -30.89 -28.19 14.99
CA ASP A 93 -32.29 -28.64 15.04
C ASP A 93 -33.16 -27.64 15.81
N LEU A 94 -33.69 -26.63 15.12
CA LEU A 94 -34.75 -25.79 15.64
C LEU A 94 -36.11 -26.25 15.09
N THR A 95 -36.87 -26.90 15.96
CA THR A 95 -38.17 -27.55 15.76
C THR A 95 -39.24 -26.76 14.99
N LYS A 96 -40.05 -27.56 14.25
CA LYS A 96 -41.47 -27.43 13.85
C LYS A 96 -41.85 -26.98 12.43
N ASN A 97 -40.91 -26.73 11.52
CA ASN A 97 -41.24 -26.32 10.14
C ASN A 97 -40.32 -26.91 9.04
N ASP A 98 -39.60 -28.00 9.31
CA ASP A 98 -38.68 -28.68 8.37
C ASP A 98 -37.60 -27.79 7.73
N THR A 99 -37.32 -26.61 8.31
CA THR A 99 -36.24 -25.73 7.86
C THR A 99 -35.01 -25.91 8.76
N TYR A 100 -33.98 -26.55 8.21
CA TYR A 100 -32.67 -26.65 8.86
C TYR A 100 -32.01 -25.27 8.91
N THR A 101 -31.71 -24.80 10.12
CA THR A 101 -30.85 -23.63 10.33
C THR A 101 -29.44 -24.11 10.64
N PHE A 102 -28.44 -23.48 10.05
CA PHE A 102 -27.06 -23.88 10.22
C PHE A 102 -26.33 -22.97 11.20
N SER A 103 -25.44 -23.55 12.01
CA SER A 103 -24.53 -22.80 12.89
C SER A 103 -23.55 -21.95 12.07
N PRO A 104 -23.16 -20.75 12.52
CA PRO A 104 -22.08 -20.01 11.87
C PRO A 104 -20.77 -20.82 11.88
N GLY A 105 -20.03 -20.79 10.77
CA GLY A 105 -18.80 -21.55 10.59
C GLY A 105 -18.46 -21.79 9.11
N CYS A 106 -17.51 -22.69 8.88
CA CYS A 106 -17.11 -23.08 7.53
C CYS A 106 -18.04 -24.18 6.99
N ASP A 107 -18.58 -23.97 5.78
CA ASP A 107 -19.39 -24.99 5.09
C ASP A 107 -18.50 -26.15 4.64
N ILE A 108 -18.98 -27.38 4.82
CA ILE A 108 -18.31 -28.63 4.41
C ILE A 108 -18.06 -28.65 2.89
N SER A 109 -18.86 -27.90 2.11
CA SER A 109 -18.68 -27.75 0.66
C SER A 109 -17.35 -27.10 0.25
N TYR A 110 -16.69 -26.38 1.16
CA TYR A 110 -15.42 -25.72 0.87
C TYR A 110 -14.22 -26.61 1.23
N ASP A 111 -13.47 -27.04 0.21
CA ASP A 111 -12.25 -27.88 0.38
C ASP A 111 -11.20 -27.22 1.29
N TRP A 112 -11.14 -25.89 1.28
CA TRP A 112 -10.16 -25.09 2.02
C TRP A 112 -10.40 -25.00 3.52
N CYS A 113 -11.56 -25.43 4.01
CA CYS A 113 -11.82 -25.47 5.45
C CYS A 113 -10.83 -26.40 6.18
N SER A 114 -10.40 -27.49 5.53
CA SER A 114 -9.57 -28.54 6.14
C SER A 114 -8.14 -28.13 6.47
N TYR A 115 -7.58 -27.17 5.72
CA TYR A 115 -6.18 -26.78 5.82
C TYR A 115 -5.97 -25.32 6.28
N THR A 116 -7.05 -24.60 6.57
CA THR A 116 -6.99 -23.21 7.02
C THR A 116 -6.93 -23.15 8.54
N ALA A 117 -5.85 -22.61 9.09
CA ALA A 117 -5.70 -22.43 10.53
C ALA A 117 -6.54 -21.23 11.04
N PRO A 118 -7.13 -21.33 12.25
CA PRO A 118 -7.88 -20.22 12.85
C PRO A 118 -6.93 -19.08 13.25
N VAL A 119 -7.32 -17.84 12.96
CA VAL A 119 -6.58 -16.64 13.40
C VAL A 119 -7.21 -16.08 14.68
N ASN A 120 -6.42 -15.48 15.57
CA ASN A 120 -6.99 -14.85 16.76
C ASN A 120 -7.79 -13.58 16.37
N VAL A 121 -9.07 -13.57 16.74
CA VAL A 121 -10.03 -12.48 16.51
C VAL A 121 -9.49 -11.11 16.92
N TRP A 122 -8.86 -11.03 18.10
CA TRP A 122 -8.35 -9.77 18.65
C TRP A 122 -7.18 -9.22 17.84
N VAL A 123 -6.26 -10.10 17.43
CA VAL A 123 -5.12 -9.72 16.59
C VAL A 123 -5.63 -9.19 15.26
N TYR A 124 -6.58 -9.89 14.63
CA TYR A 124 -7.15 -9.45 13.36
C TYR A 124 -7.79 -8.06 13.45
N HIS A 125 -8.67 -7.81 14.42
CA HIS A 125 -9.40 -6.53 14.53
C HIS A 125 -8.51 -5.36 14.95
N VAL A 126 -7.57 -5.58 15.88
CA VAL A 126 -6.65 -4.51 16.32
C VAL A 126 -5.70 -4.13 15.18
N MET A 127 -5.13 -5.12 14.50
CA MET A 127 -4.25 -4.86 13.35
C MET A 127 -5.03 -4.21 12.21
N PHE A 128 -6.27 -4.64 11.95
CA PHE A 128 -7.14 -4.01 10.95
C PHE A 128 -7.40 -2.53 11.30
N ALA A 129 -7.79 -2.23 12.55
CA ALA A 129 -8.07 -0.87 12.98
C ALA A 129 -6.85 0.06 12.86
N VAL A 130 -5.67 -0.41 13.30
CA VAL A 130 -4.47 0.42 13.34
C VAL A 130 -3.84 0.56 11.95
N PHE A 131 -3.54 -0.55 11.28
CA PHE A 131 -2.76 -0.51 10.04
C PHE A 131 -3.57 -0.02 8.84
N ILE A 132 -4.86 -0.35 8.76
CA ILE A 132 -5.72 0.17 7.68
C ILE A 132 -6.05 1.64 7.93
N GLY A 133 -6.37 2.01 9.17
CA GLY A 133 -6.62 3.39 9.56
C GLY A 133 -5.43 4.33 9.35
N LEU A 134 -4.20 3.86 9.58
CA LEU A 134 -2.98 4.63 9.33
C LEU A 134 -2.54 4.60 7.87
N GLY A 135 -2.49 3.41 7.25
CA GLY A 135 -1.93 3.23 5.92
C GLY A 135 -2.76 3.87 4.81
N THR A 136 -4.08 3.77 4.89
CA THR A 136 -5.00 4.25 3.83
C THR A 136 -4.91 5.76 3.58
N PRO A 137 -5.04 6.63 4.61
CA PRO A 137 -4.90 8.07 4.41
C PRO A 137 -3.48 8.47 4.01
N LEU A 138 -2.46 7.77 4.52
CA LEU A 138 -1.06 8.03 4.17
C LEU A 138 -0.81 7.79 2.68
N ILE A 139 -1.24 6.66 2.13
CA ILE A 139 -1.13 6.41 0.68
C ILE A 139 -1.94 7.44 -0.09
N ALA A 140 -3.22 7.64 0.25
CA ALA A 140 -4.11 8.49 -0.54
C ALA A 140 -3.57 9.92 -0.70
N VAL A 141 -3.22 10.57 0.41
CA VAL A 141 -2.71 11.96 0.39
C VAL A 141 -1.39 12.06 -0.36
N ASN A 142 -0.44 11.17 -0.07
CA ASN A 142 0.88 11.25 -0.70
C ASN A 142 0.83 10.90 -2.19
N LEU A 143 -0.06 9.97 -2.59
CA LEU A 143 -0.26 9.62 -4.00
C LEU A 143 -0.85 10.78 -4.78
N ASP A 144 -1.84 11.50 -4.22
CA ASP A 144 -2.44 12.68 -4.86
C ASP A 144 -1.43 13.83 -5.00
N ILE A 145 -0.60 14.06 -3.97
CA ILE A 145 0.47 15.07 -4.03
C ILE A 145 1.52 14.68 -5.07
N LEU A 146 1.97 13.43 -5.06
CA LEU A 146 2.94 12.91 -6.01
C LEU A 146 2.43 13.04 -7.45
N PHE A 147 1.18 12.64 -7.69
CA PHE A 147 0.53 12.75 -8.99
C PHE A 147 0.48 14.20 -9.49
N SER A 148 0.13 15.14 -8.60
CA SER A 148 0.08 16.57 -8.92
C SER A 148 1.46 17.15 -9.20
N ARG A 149 2.49 16.73 -8.47
CA ARG A 149 3.88 17.14 -8.72
C ARG A 149 4.42 16.64 -10.05
N ILE A 150 4.13 15.38 -10.41
CA ILE A 150 4.59 14.76 -11.66
C ILE A 150 3.99 15.47 -12.88
N LEU A 151 2.69 15.79 -12.85
CA LEU A 151 2.01 16.44 -13.97
C LEU A 151 2.43 17.90 -14.18
N GLY A 152 2.83 18.60 -13.12
CA GLY A 152 3.16 20.02 -13.20
C GLY A 152 1.97 20.88 -13.67
N PRO A 153 2.18 21.92 -14.49
CA PRO A 153 1.14 22.87 -14.89
C PRO A 153 0.20 22.38 -16.01
N ILE A 154 0.24 21.10 -16.39
CA ILE A 154 -0.61 20.52 -17.45
C ILE A 154 -2.06 20.35 -16.94
N LYS A 155 -3.03 20.02 -17.82
CA LYS A 155 -4.46 19.80 -17.51
C LYS A 155 -4.71 18.73 -16.42
N GLN A 156 -4.49 19.10 -15.16
CA GLN A 156 -4.50 18.23 -13.99
C GLN A 156 -5.87 17.58 -13.76
N GLY A 157 -6.97 18.32 -14.01
CA GLY A 157 -8.33 17.83 -13.81
C GLY A 157 -8.69 16.63 -14.68
N THR A 158 -8.30 16.60 -15.96
CA THR A 158 -8.64 15.49 -16.86
C THR A 158 -7.88 14.22 -16.47
N MET A 159 -6.59 14.33 -16.16
CA MET A 159 -5.76 13.18 -15.78
C MET A 159 -6.19 12.62 -14.43
N HIS A 160 -6.53 13.47 -13.45
CA HIS A 160 -7.09 13.03 -12.19
C HIS A 160 -8.45 12.34 -12.38
N GLY A 161 -9.30 12.85 -13.27
CA GLY A 161 -10.56 12.19 -13.63
C GLY A 161 -10.37 10.78 -14.20
N VAL A 162 -9.37 10.58 -15.07
CA VAL A 162 -9.04 9.23 -15.59
C VAL A 162 -8.56 8.32 -14.47
N PHE A 163 -7.71 8.82 -13.57
CA PHE A 163 -7.24 8.05 -12.42
C PHE A 163 -8.38 7.58 -11.52
N LEU A 164 -9.33 8.47 -11.21
CA LEU A 164 -10.53 8.13 -10.44
C LEU A 164 -11.41 7.10 -11.17
N ALA A 165 -11.62 7.27 -12.48
CA ALA A 165 -12.41 6.33 -13.28
C ALA A 165 -11.84 4.90 -13.25
N VAL A 166 -10.50 4.76 -13.31
CA VAL A 166 -9.83 3.46 -13.15
C VAL A 166 -10.04 2.90 -11.74
N GLY A 167 -9.96 3.75 -10.72
CA GLY A 167 -10.26 3.37 -9.33
C GLY A 167 -11.68 2.84 -9.15
N ASP A 168 -12.67 3.48 -9.78
CA ASP A 168 -14.07 3.07 -9.72
C ASP A 168 -14.33 1.77 -10.47
N CYS A 169 -13.68 1.55 -11.61
CA CYS A 169 -13.67 0.25 -12.28
C CYS A 169 -13.18 -0.86 -11.34
N ILE A 170 -12.12 -0.61 -10.56
CA ILE A 170 -11.60 -1.58 -9.59
C ILE A 170 -12.62 -1.83 -8.46
N ASN A 171 -13.39 -0.82 -8.03
CA ASN A 171 -14.44 -1.01 -7.02
C ASN A 171 -15.63 -1.83 -7.53
N ILE A 172 -15.91 -1.82 -8.84
CA ILE A 172 -16.95 -2.64 -9.46
C ILE A 172 -16.47 -4.08 -9.67
N PHE A 173 -15.30 -4.26 -10.29
CA PHE A 173 -14.79 -5.59 -10.64
C PHE A 173 -14.10 -6.32 -9.47
N GLY A 174 -13.54 -5.57 -8.52
CA GLY A 174 -12.79 -6.10 -7.40
C GLY A 174 -13.59 -7.05 -6.51
N PRO A 175 -14.76 -6.66 -5.99
CA PRO A 175 -15.57 -7.52 -5.12
C PRO A 175 -16.01 -8.82 -5.81
N ILE A 176 -16.35 -8.76 -7.10
CA ILE A 176 -16.75 -9.93 -7.90
C ILE A 176 -15.59 -10.92 -8.00
N SER A 177 -14.42 -10.43 -8.41
CA SER A 177 -13.22 -11.25 -8.58
C SER A 177 -12.78 -11.88 -7.26
N VAL A 178 -12.77 -11.09 -6.18
CA VAL A 178 -12.35 -11.54 -4.85
C VAL A 178 -13.33 -12.55 -4.26
N SER A 179 -14.64 -12.38 -4.45
CA SER A 179 -15.65 -13.31 -3.95
C SER A 179 -15.56 -14.68 -4.62
N LEU A 180 -15.35 -14.71 -5.95
CA LEU A 180 -15.13 -15.97 -6.68
C LEU A 180 -13.86 -16.67 -6.23
N LEU A 181 -12.77 -15.92 -6.06
CA LEU A 181 -11.51 -16.45 -5.59
C LEU A 181 -11.62 -17.02 -4.16
N TYR A 182 -12.45 -16.40 -3.31
CA TYR A 182 -12.68 -16.85 -1.94
C TYR A 182 -13.36 -18.21 -1.90
N VAL A 183 -14.37 -18.42 -2.73
CA VAL A 183 -15.08 -19.72 -2.79
C VAL A 183 -14.15 -20.85 -3.23
N ILE A 184 -13.33 -20.61 -4.25
CA ILE A 184 -12.51 -21.66 -4.88
C ILE A 184 -11.22 -21.93 -4.10
N SER A 185 -10.52 -20.87 -3.71
CA SER A 185 -9.16 -20.98 -3.14
C SER A 185 -9.12 -20.73 -1.64
N GLY A 186 -10.15 -20.10 -1.06
CA GLY A 186 -10.14 -19.73 0.34
C GLY A 186 -9.21 -18.56 0.68
N PRO A 187 -9.13 -18.18 1.97
CA PRO A 187 -8.46 -16.95 2.41
C PRO A 187 -6.94 -16.98 2.23
N ARG A 188 -6.29 -18.15 2.38
CA ARG A 188 -4.83 -18.25 2.33
C ARG A 188 -4.25 -17.71 1.03
N TRP A 189 -4.84 -18.08 -0.11
CA TRP A 189 -4.38 -17.64 -1.43
C TRP A 189 -4.66 -16.16 -1.70
N ILE A 190 -5.78 -15.63 -1.19
CA ILE A 190 -6.11 -14.21 -1.33
C ILE A 190 -5.10 -13.34 -0.58
N TRP A 191 -4.73 -13.74 0.64
CA TRP A 191 -3.73 -13.01 1.42
C TRP A 191 -2.36 -13.06 0.74
N LEU A 192 -1.96 -14.21 0.18
CA LEU A 192 -0.72 -14.33 -0.61
C LEU A 192 -0.75 -13.46 -1.87
N ALA A 193 -1.87 -13.43 -2.60
CA ALA A 193 -2.03 -12.58 -3.77
C ALA A 193 -1.94 -11.09 -3.40
N ALA A 194 -2.56 -10.67 -2.29
CA ALA A 194 -2.47 -9.30 -1.79
C ALA A 194 -1.03 -8.91 -1.45
N MET A 195 -0.28 -9.81 -0.79
CA MET A 195 1.14 -9.64 -0.47
C MET A 195 1.98 -9.44 -1.73
N ILE A 196 1.80 -10.28 -2.75
CA ILE A 196 2.52 -10.17 -4.03
C ILE A 196 2.24 -8.82 -4.71
N ILE A 197 0.99 -8.36 -4.69
CA ILE A 197 0.60 -7.08 -5.29
C ILE A 197 1.24 -5.90 -4.56
N ILE A 198 1.29 -5.95 -3.22
CA ILE A 198 1.97 -4.93 -2.42
C ILE A 198 3.46 -4.91 -2.75
N LEU A 199 4.11 -6.08 -2.83
CA LEU A 199 5.53 -6.18 -3.19
C LEU A 199 5.80 -5.62 -4.59
N CYS A 200 4.99 -5.98 -5.58
CA CYS A 200 5.09 -5.43 -6.93
C CYS A 200 4.91 -3.89 -6.95
N GLY A 201 3.97 -3.37 -6.15
CA GLY A 201 3.78 -1.94 -5.96
C GLY A 201 5.02 -1.26 -5.36
N THR A 202 5.59 -1.84 -4.30
CA THR A 202 6.81 -1.31 -3.68
C THR A 202 8.00 -1.31 -4.64
N THR A 203 8.22 -2.38 -5.40
CA THR A 203 9.32 -2.45 -6.37
C THR A 203 9.14 -1.42 -7.48
N THR A 204 7.91 -1.21 -7.95
CA THR A 204 7.63 -0.20 -8.99
C THR A 204 8.00 1.19 -8.50
N ILE A 205 7.64 1.54 -7.26
CA ILE A 205 7.97 2.86 -6.69
C ILE A 205 9.48 3.03 -6.50
N VAL A 206 10.18 1.99 -6.02
CA VAL A 206 11.64 2.03 -5.87
C VAL A 206 12.35 2.19 -7.22
N LEU A 207 11.87 1.51 -8.26
CA LEU A 207 12.41 1.66 -9.62
C LEU A 207 12.20 3.08 -10.15
N LEU A 208 11.02 3.66 -9.94
CA LEU A 208 10.73 5.05 -10.30
C LEU A 208 11.59 6.05 -9.51
N GLU A 209 11.98 5.72 -8.28
CA GLU A 209 12.90 6.53 -7.48
C GLU A 209 14.34 6.43 -8.00
N SER A 210 14.80 5.25 -8.43
CA SER A 210 16.10 5.12 -9.08
C SER A 210 16.19 5.91 -10.38
N GLU A 211 15.16 5.86 -11.24
CA GLU A 211 15.17 6.57 -12.53
C GLU A 211 15.19 8.10 -12.33
N GLU A 212 14.46 8.62 -11.34
CA GLU A 212 14.48 10.06 -11.04
C GLU A 212 15.83 10.52 -10.47
N SER A 213 16.51 9.67 -9.70
CA SER A 213 17.85 9.97 -9.18
C SER A 213 18.89 10.12 -10.31
N GLU A 214 18.83 9.24 -11.32
CA GLU A 214 19.71 9.29 -12.49
C GLU A 214 19.41 10.52 -13.36
N LEU A 215 18.13 10.86 -13.55
CA LEU A 215 17.73 12.03 -14.33
C LEU A 215 18.14 13.35 -13.64
N SER A 216 18.07 13.40 -12.32
CA SER A 216 18.53 14.53 -11.51
C SER A 216 20.04 14.75 -11.65
N GLU A 217 20.83 13.68 -11.58
CA GLU A 217 22.28 13.74 -11.76
C GLU A 217 22.66 14.15 -13.20
N ALA A 218 21.98 13.60 -14.20
CA ALA A 218 22.17 13.97 -15.61
C ALA A 218 21.84 15.46 -15.87
N ASN A 219 20.77 15.98 -15.27
CA ASN A 219 20.41 17.40 -15.35
C ASN A 219 21.40 18.31 -14.62
N HIS A 220 21.96 17.88 -13.49
CA HIS A 220 23.00 18.64 -12.79
C HIS A 220 24.30 18.70 -13.62
N ILE A 221 24.70 17.59 -14.25
CA ILE A 221 25.86 17.55 -15.15
C ILE A 221 25.65 18.44 -16.38
N SER A 222 24.44 18.46 -16.97
CA SER A 222 24.14 19.32 -18.12
C SER A 222 24.10 20.80 -17.76
N SER A 223 23.63 21.17 -16.55
CA SER A 223 23.64 22.55 -16.06
C SER A 223 25.06 23.06 -15.77
N ILE A 224 25.94 22.20 -15.24
CA ILE A 224 27.38 22.50 -15.09
C ILE A 224 28.01 22.71 -16.47
N LYS A 225 27.69 21.86 -17.46
CA LYS A 225 28.21 22.00 -18.82
C LYS A 225 27.69 23.27 -19.53
N SER A 226 26.47 23.69 -19.21
CA SER A 226 25.86 24.95 -19.69
C SER A 226 26.39 26.20 -18.98
N SER A 227 26.76 26.11 -17.71
CA SER A 227 27.40 27.20 -16.95
C SER A 227 28.93 27.23 -17.11
N GLY A 228 29.48 26.24 -17.83
CA GLY A 228 30.84 26.21 -18.34
C GLY A 228 31.08 27.37 -19.32
N THR A 229 31.30 28.54 -18.74
CA THR A 229 31.99 29.65 -19.38
C THR A 229 33.28 29.07 -19.96
N ILE A 230 33.46 29.26 -21.27
CA ILE A 230 34.71 29.00 -21.98
C ILE A 230 35.81 29.78 -21.23
N VAL A 231 36.56 29.13 -20.34
CA VAL A 231 37.84 29.66 -19.87
C VAL A 231 38.86 29.27 -20.91
N PRO A 232 39.39 30.21 -21.73
CA PRO A 232 40.41 29.87 -22.70
C PRO A 232 41.67 29.42 -21.95
N GLY A 233 42.03 28.13 -22.08
CA GLY A 233 43.26 27.57 -21.53
C GLY A 233 43.10 26.34 -20.63
N CYS A 234 41.89 25.92 -20.28
CA CYS A 234 41.68 24.67 -19.52
C CYS A 234 41.19 23.56 -20.45
N ASN A 235 42.06 22.59 -20.77
CA ASN A 235 41.71 21.44 -21.58
C ASN A 235 40.99 20.40 -20.71
N ILE A 236 39.71 20.17 -20.98
CA ILE A 236 38.93 19.10 -20.37
C ILE A 236 39.24 17.82 -21.16
N SER A 237 40.10 16.95 -20.62
CA SER A 237 40.23 15.59 -21.13
C SER A 237 39.27 14.67 -20.37
N THR A 238 38.21 14.23 -21.05
CA THR A 238 37.30 13.17 -20.60
C THR A 238 38.04 11.84 -20.60
N ILE A 239 38.23 11.21 -19.44
CA ILE A 239 38.68 9.81 -19.33
C ILE A 239 37.52 8.93 -18.86
N SER A 240 37.38 7.81 -19.57
CA SER A 240 36.28 6.82 -19.60
C SER A 240 35.99 6.04 -18.29
N THR A 241 36.40 6.52 -17.12
CA THR A 241 36.19 5.79 -15.86
C THR A 241 35.93 6.76 -14.71
N GLY A 242 34.67 7.15 -14.52
CA GLY A 242 34.02 7.47 -13.23
C GLY A 242 34.73 8.33 -12.18
N THR A 243 35.75 9.12 -12.50
CA THR A 243 36.44 9.97 -11.51
C THR A 243 36.84 11.30 -12.16
N ILE A 244 36.26 12.39 -11.67
CA ILE A 244 36.60 13.76 -12.08
C ILE A 244 37.82 14.19 -11.26
N ILE A 245 39.01 14.18 -11.87
CA ILE A 245 40.21 14.80 -11.30
C ILE A 245 40.33 16.20 -11.89
N LEU A 246 40.05 17.22 -11.08
CA LEU A 246 40.36 18.62 -11.40
C LEU A 246 41.87 18.85 -11.27
N GLY A 247 42.60 18.65 -12.36
CA GLY A 247 43.99 19.08 -12.48
C GLY A 247 44.08 20.59 -12.67
N CYS A 248 43.99 21.36 -11.58
CA CYS A 248 44.20 22.81 -11.62
C CYS A 248 45.69 23.11 -11.36
N ASN A 249 46.39 23.70 -12.32
CA ASN A 249 47.76 24.16 -12.11
C ASN A 249 47.73 25.38 -11.16
N ILE A 250 48.40 25.27 -10.02
CA ILE A 250 48.26 26.16 -8.84
C ILE A 250 48.77 27.60 -9.05
N SER A 251 49.28 27.97 -10.22
CA SER A 251 49.94 29.26 -10.42
C SER A 251 49.03 30.47 -10.76
N THR A 252 47.71 30.32 -10.87
CA THR A 252 46.85 31.38 -11.43
C THR A 252 45.74 31.90 -10.49
N ILE A 253 45.76 31.52 -9.20
CA ILE A 253 44.71 31.90 -8.24
C ILE A 253 44.95 33.29 -7.61
N SER A 254 46.12 33.92 -7.78
CA SER A 254 46.48 35.11 -6.98
C SER A 254 45.98 36.47 -7.48
N THR A 255 45.19 36.59 -8.57
CA THR A 255 44.95 37.93 -9.18
C THR A 255 43.49 38.40 -9.23
N ILE A 256 42.51 37.70 -8.64
CA ILE A 256 41.09 38.11 -8.71
C ILE A 256 40.53 38.58 -7.34
N ALA A 257 41.36 38.68 -6.30
CA ALA A 257 40.89 39.11 -4.97
C ALA A 257 40.88 40.65 -4.73
N THR A 258 41.20 41.49 -5.72
CA THR A 258 41.12 42.96 -5.56
C THR A 258 40.76 43.66 -6.87
N ALA A 259 39.47 43.86 -7.12
CA ALA A 259 38.90 44.98 -7.88
C ALA A 259 37.38 44.98 -7.70
#